data_AF-A0A958F5J9-F1
#
_entry.id   AF-A0A958F5J9-F1
#
_cell.length_a   1.000
_cell.length_b   1.000
_cell.length_c   1.000
_cell.angle_alpha   90.00
_cell.angle_beta   90.00
_cell.angle_gamma   90.00
#
_symmetry.space_group_name_H-M   'P 1'
#
loop_
_entity.id
_entity.type
_entity.pdbx_description
1 polymer ?
#
loop_
_entity_poly.entity_id
_entity_poly.type
_entity_poly.pdbx_seq_one_letter_code
_entity_poly.pdbx_strand_id
1 'polypeptide(L)'
;MNTIQWQTAAWLAGFFVLAILQGYQLGIGDLSTYLAFVWHKFDPALLNNDLLIETLGDHPVYIWDAVALLLNVANVQTVFLGLFFLQTALMIAAVFLFYRQFFGENNGWLVLALTLVLGTSAAAMGEYGLNPYGYFHPNVVAVAIALLAFVLLDRGNWLSGAALCGSIFLFHPFTALYAALFFGYKWLLDFRQTTVFTKIGSAAIFLLISAPSWMPMLPKILAGAPPQFDVSLWLDLVRQRMRFSFFASQWVPDRWVHLGLAGFGLWFFRHHPAFRRLLPIVLGVV
;
A
#
# COMPACT_ATOMS: atom_id res chain seq x y z
N MET A 1 1.07 22.33 -30.11
CA MET A 1 0.87 21.24 -29.13
C MET A 1 1.69 21.57 -27.89
N ASN A 2 1.05 21.65 -26.72
CA ASN A 2 1.70 22.08 -25.50
C ASN A 2 2.67 20.99 -24.99
N THR A 3 3.80 21.39 -24.42
CA THR A 3 4.80 20.52 -23.77
C THR A 3 4.19 19.51 -22.80
N ILE A 4 3.06 19.85 -22.18
CA ILE A 4 2.28 18.99 -21.28
C ILE A 4 1.74 17.74 -22.00
N GLN A 5 1.37 17.82 -23.28
CA GLN A 5 0.80 16.68 -24.02
C GLN A 5 1.85 15.60 -24.33
N TRP A 6 3.07 16.01 -24.67
CA TRP A 6 4.17 15.09 -24.95
C TRP A 6 4.67 14.40 -23.68
N GLN A 7 4.71 15.12 -22.57
CA GLN A 7 5.03 14.52 -21.27
C GLN A 7 4.00 13.45 -20.91
N THR A 8 2.71 13.74 -21.01
CA THR A 8 1.63 12.75 -20.78
C THR A 8 1.71 11.53 -21.68
N ALA A 9 2.01 11.71 -22.97
CA ALA A 9 2.20 10.59 -23.88
C ALA A 9 3.42 9.73 -23.51
N ALA A 10 4.54 10.35 -23.14
CA ALA A 10 5.73 9.66 -22.67
C ALA A 10 5.47 8.94 -21.33
N TRP A 11 4.66 9.52 -20.43
CA TRP A 11 4.25 8.89 -19.16
C TRP A 11 3.48 7.60 -19.41
N LEU A 12 2.49 7.64 -20.31
CA LEU A 12 1.69 6.47 -20.67
C LEU A 12 2.54 5.41 -21.36
N ALA A 13 3.42 5.82 -22.30
CA ALA A 13 4.31 4.89 -22.98
C ALA A 13 5.29 4.20 -22.00
N GLY A 14 5.93 4.97 -21.12
CA GLY A 14 6.82 4.42 -20.09
C GLY A 14 6.10 3.48 -19.12
N PHE A 15 4.88 3.83 -18.70
CA PHE A 15 4.00 2.98 -17.90
C PHE A 15 3.73 1.63 -18.59
N PHE A 16 3.28 1.65 -19.85
CA PHE A 16 2.96 0.42 -20.57
C PHE A 16 4.21 -0.43 -20.81
N VAL A 17 5.34 0.19 -21.16
CA VAL A 17 6.60 -0.54 -21.34
C VAL A 17 7.04 -1.18 -20.03
N LEU A 18 7.03 -0.47 -18.91
CA LEU A 18 7.39 -1.03 -17.61
C LEU A 18 6.45 -2.17 -17.21
N ALA A 19 5.14 -1.99 -17.36
CA ALA A 19 4.15 -3.01 -17.04
C ALA A 19 4.28 -4.26 -17.92
N ILE A 20 4.63 -4.10 -19.21
CA ILE A 20 4.86 -5.22 -20.14
C ILE A 20 6.17 -5.93 -19.81
N LEU A 21 7.26 -5.19 -19.60
CA LEU A 21 8.59 -5.75 -19.30
C LEU A 21 8.61 -6.54 -17.98
N GLN A 22 7.73 -6.20 -17.04
CA GLN A 22 7.60 -6.94 -15.78
C GLN A 22 6.98 -8.34 -15.95
N GLY A 23 6.24 -8.59 -17.03
CA GLY A 23 5.65 -9.89 -17.34
C GLY A 23 4.57 -10.31 -16.34
N TYR A 24 3.29 -10.11 -16.70
CA TYR A 24 2.19 -10.50 -15.83
C TYR A 24 2.07 -12.02 -15.66
N GLN A 25 1.89 -12.49 -14.42
CA GLN A 25 1.73 -13.86 -13.97
C GLN A 25 0.52 -13.93 -13.03
N LEU A 26 -0.44 -14.78 -13.37
CA LEU A 26 -1.59 -15.07 -12.53
C LEU A 26 -1.25 -16.21 -11.55
N GLY A 27 -1.62 -16.07 -10.28
CA GLY A 27 -1.57 -17.17 -9.31
C GLY A 27 -0.20 -17.45 -8.68
N ILE A 28 0.66 -16.45 -8.58
CA ILE A 28 1.94 -16.54 -7.85
C ILE A 28 1.90 -15.73 -6.55
N GLY A 29 2.77 -16.09 -5.60
CA GLY A 29 2.89 -15.39 -4.32
C GLY A 29 1.56 -15.31 -3.57
N ASP A 30 1.29 -14.17 -2.92
CA ASP A 30 0.05 -13.99 -2.17
C ASP A 30 -1.21 -13.98 -3.05
N LEU A 31 -1.08 -13.75 -4.37
CA LEU A 31 -2.21 -13.77 -5.28
C LEU A 31 -2.86 -15.15 -5.39
N SER A 32 -2.13 -16.25 -5.21
CA SER A 32 -2.74 -17.58 -5.22
C SER A 32 -3.78 -17.73 -4.11
N THR A 33 -3.51 -17.15 -2.94
CA THR A 33 -4.44 -17.12 -1.80
C THR A 33 -5.67 -16.28 -2.11
N TYR A 34 -5.47 -15.09 -2.67
CA TYR A 34 -6.57 -14.19 -3.01
C TYR A 34 -7.47 -14.74 -4.11
N LEU A 35 -6.91 -15.47 -5.07
CA LEU A 35 -7.68 -16.12 -6.13
C LEU A 35 -8.67 -17.15 -5.56
N ALA A 36 -8.24 -17.96 -4.60
CA ALA A 36 -9.12 -18.92 -3.93
C ALA A 36 -10.31 -18.21 -3.26
N PHE A 37 -10.05 -17.11 -2.55
CA PHE A 37 -11.10 -16.29 -1.92
C PHE A 37 -12.08 -15.71 -2.94
N VAL A 38 -11.57 -15.16 -4.04
CA VAL A 38 -12.40 -14.57 -5.10
C VAL A 38 -13.24 -15.63 -5.82
N TRP A 39 -12.68 -16.79 -6.13
CA TRP A 39 -13.42 -17.89 -6.74
C TRP A 39 -14.53 -18.41 -5.83
N HIS A 40 -14.24 -18.63 -4.55
CA HIS A 40 -15.25 -19.09 -3.60
C HIS A 40 -16.37 -18.04 -3.39
N LYS A 41 -16.03 -16.74 -3.39
CA LYS A 41 -17.04 -15.67 -3.33
C LYS A 41 -17.89 -15.55 -4.60
N PHE A 42 -17.33 -15.93 -5.76
CA PHE A 42 -18.06 -15.96 -7.03
C PHE A 42 -18.99 -17.17 -7.13
N ASP A 43 -18.50 -18.35 -6.74
CA ASP A 43 -19.27 -19.58 -6.67
C ASP A 43 -18.92 -20.33 -5.36
N PRO A 44 -19.82 -20.32 -4.35
CA PRO A 44 -19.59 -20.99 -3.08
C PRO A 44 -19.40 -22.50 -3.17
N ALA A 45 -19.76 -23.13 -4.29
CA ALA A 45 -19.50 -24.55 -4.51
C ALA A 45 -18.01 -24.83 -4.83
N LEU A 46 -17.28 -23.84 -5.36
CA LEU A 46 -15.85 -23.95 -5.62
C LEU A 46 -15.07 -23.93 -4.31
N LEU A 47 -14.11 -24.84 -4.19
CA LEU A 47 -13.23 -24.98 -3.02
C LEU A 47 -14.01 -25.22 -1.71
N ASN A 48 -15.20 -25.81 -1.81
CA ASN A 48 -15.95 -26.22 -0.62
C ASN A 48 -15.13 -27.24 0.19
N ASN A 49 -15.00 -27.02 1.50
CA ASN A 49 -14.12 -27.76 2.42
C ASN A 49 -12.60 -27.52 2.27
N ASP A 50 -12.18 -26.52 1.50
CA ASP A 50 -10.77 -26.10 1.53
C ASP A 50 -10.49 -25.36 2.85
N LEU A 51 -9.48 -25.80 3.60
CA LEU A 51 -9.10 -25.22 4.89
C LEU A 51 -8.75 -23.72 4.78
N LEU A 52 -8.26 -23.27 3.62
CA LEU A 52 -8.02 -21.85 3.38
C LEU A 52 -9.34 -21.08 3.37
N ILE A 53 -10.40 -21.62 2.79
CA ILE A 53 -11.72 -20.98 2.73
C ILE A 53 -12.36 -20.90 4.11
N GLU A 54 -12.11 -21.86 4.99
CA GLU A 54 -12.56 -21.79 6.40
C GLU A 54 -12.02 -20.54 7.12
N THR A 55 -10.84 -20.03 6.72
CA THR A 55 -10.26 -18.80 7.29
C THR A 55 -10.84 -17.51 6.73
N LEU A 56 -11.66 -17.57 5.66
CA LEU A 56 -12.16 -16.38 4.95
C LEU A 56 -12.98 -15.46 5.87
N GLY A 57 -13.74 -16.03 6.81
CA GLY A 57 -14.55 -15.27 7.77
C GLY A 57 -13.73 -14.44 8.76
N ASP A 58 -12.48 -14.83 9.01
CA ASP A 58 -11.55 -14.11 9.88
C ASP A 58 -10.59 -13.20 9.08
N HIS A 59 -10.72 -13.14 7.75
CA HIS A 59 -9.90 -12.32 6.89
C HIS A 59 -10.58 -10.95 6.65
N PRO A 60 -10.11 -9.84 7.26
CA PRO A 60 -10.81 -8.55 7.28
C PRO A 60 -10.55 -7.70 6.02
N VAL A 61 -10.62 -8.34 4.85
CA VAL A 61 -10.39 -7.69 3.55
C VAL A 61 -11.61 -7.89 2.66
N TYR A 62 -12.26 -6.78 2.32
CA TYR A 62 -13.55 -6.74 1.64
C TYR A 62 -13.43 -6.55 0.13
N ILE A 63 -12.23 -6.27 -0.39
CA ILE A 63 -12.02 -6.11 -1.84
C ILE A 63 -12.42 -7.38 -2.60
N TRP A 64 -12.32 -8.57 -1.99
CA TRP A 64 -12.59 -9.84 -2.66
C TRP A 64 -14.05 -9.99 -3.10
N ASP A 65 -15.00 -9.45 -2.34
CA ASP A 65 -16.42 -9.40 -2.75
C ASP A 65 -16.60 -8.57 -4.01
N ALA A 66 -15.94 -7.40 -4.07
CA ALA A 66 -15.99 -6.55 -5.25
C ALA A 66 -15.31 -7.20 -6.48
N VAL A 67 -14.17 -7.86 -6.30
CA VAL A 67 -13.50 -8.59 -7.40
C VAL A 67 -14.34 -9.77 -7.87
N ALA A 68 -15.00 -10.51 -6.96
CA ALA A 68 -15.89 -11.61 -7.32
C ALA A 68 -17.06 -11.13 -8.18
N LEU A 69 -17.63 -9.95 -7.88
CA LEU A 69 -18.67 -9.35 -8.73
C LEU A 69 -18.18 -9.07 -10.16
N LEU A 70 -16.92 -8.66 -10.33
CA LEU A 70 -16.33 -8.43 -11.65
C LEU A 70 -16.19 -9.71 -12.48
N LEU A 71 -16.18 -10.90 -11.86
CA LEU A 71 -16.16 -12.17 -12.59
C LEU A 71 -17.46 -12.46 -13.34
N ASN A 72 -18.55 -11.74 -13.05
CA ASN A 72 -19.79 -11.82 -13.83
C ASN A 72 -19.67 -11.19 -15.23
N VAL A 73 -18.69 -10.30 -15.44
CA VAL A 73 -18.54 -9.56 -16.70
C VAL A 73 -17.27 -9.91 -17.47
N ALA A 74 -16.28 -10.53 -16.83
CA ALA A 74 -15.02 -10.93 -17.46
C ALA A 74 -14.40 -12.14 -16.75
N ASN A 75 -13.56 -12.89 -17.47
CA ASN A 75 -12.84 -14.02 -16.85
C ASN A 75 -11.79 -13.54 -15.84
N VAL A 76 -11.39 -14.45 -14.93
CA VAL A 76 -10.44 -14.17 -13.84
C VAL A 76 -9.12 -13.55 -14.31
N GLN A 77 -8.55 -14.06 -15.40
CA GLN A 77 -7.29 -13.54 -15.94
C GLN A 77 -7.44 -12.09 -16.41
N THR A 78 -8.54 -11.76 -17.08
CA THR A 78 -8.83 -10.41 -17.58
C THR A 78 -9.04 -9.43 -16.42
N VAL A 79 -9.80 -9.85 -15.40
CA VAL A 79 -10.05 -9.01 -14.22
C VAL A 79 -8.74 -8.69 -13.49
N PHE A 80 -7.93 -9.71 -13.17
CA PHE A 80 -6.69 -9.46 -12.43
C PHE A 80 -5.60 -8.78 -13.27
N LEU A 81 -5.56 -8.99 -14.59
CA LEU A 81 -4.69 -8.20 -15.47
C LEU A 81 -5.12 -6.73 -15.49
N GLY A 82 -6.43 -6.46 -15.57
CA GLY A 82 -6.96 -5.11 -15.47
C GLY A 82 -6.62 -4.45 -14.13
N LEU A 83 -6.81 -5.17 -13.03
CA LEU A 83 -6.43 -4.71 -11.69
C LEU A 83 -4.92 -4.46 -11.56
N PHE A 84 -4.08 -5.29 -12.20
CA PHE A 84 -2.63 -5.08 -12.26
C PHE A 84 -2.27 -3.77 -12.98
N PHE A 85 -2.87 -3.47 -14.12
CA PHE A 85 -2.62 -2.18 -14.78
C PHE A 85 -3.15 -1.00 -13.96
N LEU A 86 -4.33 -1.15 -13.35
CA LEU A 86 -4.94 -0.11 -12.52
C LEU A 86 -4.11 0.20 -11.28
N GLN A 87 -3.62 -0.80 -10.55
CA GLN A 87 -2.75 -0.57 -9.38
C GLN A 87 -1.45 0.14 -9.79
N THR A 88 -0.87 -0.22 -10.94
CA THR A 88 0.40 0.33 -11.38
C THR A 88 0.21 1.79 -11.81
N ALA A 89 -0.88 2.09 -12.52
CA ALA A 89 -1.24 3.45 -12.88
C ALA A 89 -1.51 4.30 -11.62
N LEU A 90 -2.23 3.75 -10.64
CA LEU A 90 -2.51 4.41 -9.37
C LEU A 90 -1.23 4.71 -8.59
N MET A 91 -0.32 3.75 -8.49
CA MET A 91 0.97 3.93 -7.82
C MET A 91 1.79 5.02 -8.48
N ILE A 92 1.94 5.00 -9.80
CA ILE A 92 2.67 6.04 -10.54
C ILE A 92 2.06 7.41 -10.31
N ALA A 93 0.73 7.53 -10.41
CA ALA A 93 0.03 8.79 -10.15
C ALA A 93 0.25 9.28 -8.71
N ALA A 94 0.18 8.36 -7.74
CA ALA A 94 0.41 8.67 -6.33
C ALA A 94 1.84 9.16 -6.07
N VAL A 95 2.85 8.47 -6.62
CA VAL A 95 4.26 8.86 -6.53
C VAL A 95 4.51 10.22 -7.18
N PHE A 96 3.95 10.45 -8.36
CA PHE A 96 4.04 11.75 -9.04
C PHE A 96 3.48 12.89 -8.19
N LEU A 97 2.25 12.73 -7.70
CA LEU A 97 1.58 13.75 -6.89
C LEU A 97 2.29 13.98 -5.56
N PHE A 98 2.72 12.91 -4.91
CA PHE A 98 3.53 12.97 -3.69
C PHE A 98 4.85 13.71 -3.95
N TYR A 99 5.57 13.32 -4.99
CA TYR A 99 6.83 13.94 -5.32
C TYR A 99 6.66 15.43 -5.59
N ARG A 100 5.70 15.82 -6.43
CA ARG A 100 5.45 17.23 -6.75
C ARG A 100 5.11 18.05 -5.51
N GLN A 101 4.35 17.47 -4.58
CA GLN A 101 3.97 18.12 -3.33
C GLN A 101 5.20 18.45 -2.46
N PHE A 102 6.14 17.51 -2.31
CA PHE A 102 7.24 17.65 -1.34
C PHE A 102 8.58 18.09 -1.94
N PHE A 103 8.79 17.88 -3.24
CA PHE A 103 10.07 18.06 -3.92
C PHE A 103 10.01 18.99 -5.15
N GLY A 104 8.82 19.47 -5.53
CA GLY A 104 8.63 20.45 -6.61
C GLY A 104 8.45 19.85 -8.01
N GLU A 105 8.57 20.69 -9.05
CA GLU A 105 8.15 20.36 -10.43
C GLU A 105 9.21 19.70 -11.32
N ASN A 106 10.33 19.25 -10.74
CA ASN A 106 11.36 18.58 -11.52
C ASN A 106 10.97 17.11 -11.84
N ASN A 107 11.73 16.47 -12.74
CA ASN A 107 11.47 15.10 -13.19
C ASN A 107 11.98 14.00 -12.23
N GLY A 108 12.47 14.34 -11.04
CA GLY A 108 13.03 13.36 -10.09
C GLY A 108 11.99 12.37 -9.55
N TRP A 109 10.70 12.64 -9.74
CA TRP A 109 9.65 11.68 -9.47
C TRP A 109 9.75 10.42 -10.34
N LEU A 110 10.20 10.54 -11.59
CA LEU A 110 10.31 9.38 -12.50
C LEU A 110 11.33 8.40 -11.92
N VAL A 111 12.42 8.91 -11.36
CA VAL A 111 13.43 8.09 -10.72
C VAL A 111 12.88 7.46 -9.44
N LEU A 112 12.12 8.22 -8.66
CA LEU A 112 11.43 7.67 -7.49
C LEU A 112 10.49 6.54 -7.92
N ALA A 113 9.68 6.76 -8.96
CA ALA A 113 8.79 5.75 -9.52
C ALA A 113 9.58 4.53 -10.03
N LEU A 114 10.65 4.72 -10.78
CA LEU A 114 11.52 3.65 -11.26
C LEU A 114 12.20 2.91 -10.12
N THR A 115 12.66 3.60 -9.07
CA THR A 115 13.27 2.96 -7.89
C THR A 115 12.25 2.12 -7.15
N LEU A 116 11.01 2.62 -7.02
CA LEU A 116 9.93 1.89 -6.39
C LEU A 116 9.48 0.69 -7.24
N VAL A 117 9.40 0.85 -8.56
CA VAL A 117 8.90 -0.16 -9.51
C VAL A 117 9.96 -1.20 -9.88
N LEU A 118 11.24 -0.83 -9.99
CA LEU A 118 12.35 -1.71 -10.38
C LEU A 118 13.12 -2.26 -9.17
N GLY A 119 12.96 -1.67 -7.98
CA GLY A 119 13.63 -2.10 -6.77
C GLY A 119 13.11 -3.44 -6.27
N THR A 120 13.92 -4.49 -6.42
CA THR A 120 13.60 -5.87 -6.00
C THR A 120 13.44 -6.04 -4.49
N SER A 121 13.91 -5.09 -3.69
CA SER A 121 13.75 -5.10 -2.23
C SER A 121 13.87 -3.66 -1.70
N ALA A 122 12.78 -3.10 -1.21
CA ALA A 122 12.85 -1.90 -0.37
C ALA A 122 12.98 -2.38 1.09
N ALA A 123 14.05 -2.01 1.78
CA ALA A 123 14.41 -2.56 3.10
C ALA A 123 13.36 -2.37 4.21
N ALA A 124 12.32 -1.55 3.98
CA ALA A 124 11.19 -1.36 4.88
C ALA A 124 9.88 -2.06 4.44
N MET A 125 9.86 -2.70 3.26
CA MET A 125 8.66 -3.33 2.67
C MET A 125 8.80 -4.85 2.49
N GLY A 126 9.79 -5.47 3.15
CA GLY A 126 10.03 -6.92 3.09
C GLY A 126 10.76 -7.36 1.82
N GLU A 127 10.78 -8.67 1.57
CA GLU A 127 11.25 -9.24 0.27
C GLU A 127 10.42 -8.74 -0.92
N TYR A 128 9.30 -8.05 -0.65
CA TYR A 128 8.30 -7.71 -1.65
C TYR A 128 8.40 -6.31 -2.28
N GLY A 129 9.30 -5.44 -1.82
CA GLY A 129 9.52 -4.11 -2.42
C GLY A 129 8.24 -3.29 -2.69
N LEU A 130 8.35 -2.21 -3.47
CA LEU A 130 7.19 -1.66 -4.22
C LEU A 130 7.21 -2.12 -5.66
N ASN A 131 8.18 -2.97 -6.03
CA ASN A 131 8.19 -3.64 -7.31
C ASN A 131 7.02 -4.61 -7.24
N PRO A 132 5.89 -4.30 -7.92
CA PRO A 132 4.90 -5.33 -8.08
C PRO A 132 5.62 -6.34 -8.96
N TYR A 133 5.96 -7.48 -8.37
CA TYR A 133 5.91 -8.76 -9.05
C TYR A 133 4.88 -8.73 -10.17
N GLY A 134 5.02 -9.57 -11.19
CA GLY A 134 4.08 -9.67 -12.31
C GLY A 134 2.60 -9.90 -11.95
N TYR A 135 2.08 -9.60 -10.77
CA TYR A 135 0.73 -9.84 -10.34
C TYR A 135 0.12 -8.66 -9.57
N PHE A 136 -1.21 -8.67 -9.46
CA PHE A 136 -1.96 -7.70 -8.67
C PHE A 136 -1.80 -7.97 -7.17
N HIS A 137 -1.45 -6.95 -6.39
CA HIS A 137 -1.23 -7.06 -4.95
C HIS A 137 -1.93 -5.90 -4.20
N PRO A 138 -2.85 -6.19 -3.25
CA PRO A 138 -3.61 -5.16 -2.53
C PRO A 138 -2.74 -4.19 -1.73
N ASN A 139 -1.60 -4.65 -1.19
CA ASN A 139 -0.60 -3.79 -0.56
C ASN A 139 -0.13 -2.63 -1.46
N VAL A 140 0.10 -2.86 -2.76
CA VAL A 140 0.55 -1.81 -3.68
C VAL A 140 -0.51 -0.73 -3.82
N VAL A 141 -1.77 -1.14 -3.97
CA VAL A 141 -2.93 -0.22 -3.95
C VAL A 141 -2.98 0.55 -2.64
N ALA A 142 -2.84 -0.13 -1.51
CA ALA A 142 -2.85 0.46 -0.18
C ALA A 142 -1.76 1.52 0.02
N VAL A 143 -0.52 1.26 -0.44
CA VAL A 143 0.57 2.22 -0.36
C VAL A 143 0.31 3.42 -1.27
N ALA A 144 -0.19 3.21 -2.48
CA ALA A 144 -0.55 4.30 -3.37
C ALA A 144 -1.64 5.20 -2.76
N ILE A 145 -2.68 4.61 -2.16
CA ILE A 145 -3.72 5.35 -1.42
C ILE A 145 -3.11 6.09 -0.23
N ALA A 146 -2.18 5.47 0.52
CA ALA A 146 -1.51 6.13 1.63
C ALA A 146 -0.75 7.39 1.18
N LEU A 147 0.03 7.31 0.10
CA LEU A 147 0.75 8.45 -0.48
C LEU A 147 -0.22 9.59 -0.87
N LEU A 148 -1.34 9.25 -1.52
CA LEU A 148 -2.38 10.23 -1.85
C LEU A 148 -3.02 10.84 -0.60
N ALA A 149 -3.28 10.04 0.43
CA ALA A 149 -3.78 10.52 1.71
C ALA A 149 -2.83 11.54 2.33
N PHE A 150 -1.52 11.27 2.33
CA PHE A 150 -0.51 12.23 2.78
C PHE A 150 -0.53 13.54 2.01
N VAL A 151 -0.63 13.49 0.68
CA VAL A 151 -0.72 14.70 -0.15
C VAL A 151 -1.94 15.53 0.25
N LEU A 152 -3.09 14.90 0.49
CA LEU A 152 -4.31 15.58 0.90
C LEU A 152 -4.18 16.18 2.32
N LEU A 153 -3.61 15.43 3.26
CA LEU A 153 -3.37 15.89 4.63
C LEU A 153 -2.39 17.07 4.68
N ASP A 154 -1.35 17.05 3.84
CA ASP A 154 -0.39 18.14 3.72
C ASP A 154 -1.03 19.41 3.16
N ARG A 155 -1.94 19.26 2.19
CA ARG A 155 -2.76 20.35 1.64
C ARG A 155 -3.89 20.83 2.56
N GLY A 156 -4.00 20.28 3.77
CA GLY A 156 -5.05 20.63 4.73
C GLY A 156 -6.44 20.06 4.41
N ASN A 157 -6.57 19.16 3.43
CA ASN A 157 -7.82 18.43 3.16
C ASN A 157 -7.95 17.21 4.08
N TRP A 158 -8.16 17.50 5.37
CA TRP A 158 -8.17 16.49 6.43
C TRP A 158 -9.26 15.44 6.30
N LEU A 159 -10.46 15.82 5.87
CA LEU A 159 -11.58 14.89 5.75
C LEU A 159 -11.32 13.86 4.66
N SER A 160 -10.85 14.30 3.49
CA SER A 160 -10.54 13.40 2.38
C SER A 160 -9.31 12.55 2.67
N GLY A 161 -8.28 13.13 3.28
CA GLY A 161 -7.09 12.38 3.73
C GLY A 161 -7.45 11.30 4.74
N ALA A 162 -8.28 11.62 5.73
CA ALA A 162 -8.79 10.65 6.70
C ALA A 162 -9.65 9.56 6.04
N ALA A 163 -10.46 9.92 5.04
CA ALA A 163 -11.26 8.96 4.29
C ALA A 163 -10.38 7.95 3.53
N LEU A 164 -9.33 8.43 2.86
CA LEU A 164 -8.36 7.56 2.19
C LEU A 164 -7.60 6.69 3.19
N CYS A 165 -7.16 7.24 4.34
CA CYS A 165 -6.52 6.41 5.37
C CYS A 165 -7.45 5.30 5.90
N GLY A 166 -8.73 5.62 6.12
CA GLY A 166 -9.74 4.67 6.56
C GLY A 166 -10.00 3.58 5.52
N SER A 167 -10.05 3.95 4.23
CA SER A 167 -10.35 2.98 3.16
C SER A 167 -9.25 1.93 2.99
N ILE A 168 -8.00 2.22 3.37
CA ILE A 168 -6.90 1.24 3.30
C ILE A 168 -7.21 0.00 4.16
N PHE A 169 -7.98 0.13 5.26
CA PHE A 169 -8.39 -1.02 6.07
C PHE A 169 -9.22 -2.03 5.27
N LEU A 170 -9.95 -1.59 4.25
CA LEU A 170 -10.79 -2.44 3.40
C LEU A 170 -9.98 -3.29 2.42
N PHE A 171 -8.74 -2.88 2.13
CA PHE A 171 -7.85 -3.52 1.15
C PHE A 171 -6.71 -4.29 1.82
N HIS A 172 -6.06 -3.66 2.79
CA HIS A 172 -4.83 -4.17 3.40
C HIS A 172 -4.63 -3.62 4.82
N PRO A 173 -5.21 -4.28 5.84
CA PRO A 173 -5.21 -3.83 7.24
C PRO A 173 -3.81 -3.53 7.79
N PHE A 174 -2.80 -4.31 7.40
CA PHE A 174 -1.42 -4.10 7.87
C PHE A 174 -0.85 -2.76 7.38
N THR A 175 -1.06 -2.42 6.11
CA THR A 175 -0.64 -1.12 5.55
C THR A 175 -1.48 0.01 6.13
N ALA A 176 -2.76 -0.26 6.39
CA ALA A 176 -3.67 0.68 7.00
C ALA A 176 -3.21 1.12 8.40
N LEU A 177 -2.61 0.22 9.18
CA LEU A 177 -2.06 0.54 10.50
C LEU A 177 -0.95 1.61 10.40
N TYR A 178 -0.03 1.47 9.44
CA TYR A 178 0.99 2.49 9.22
C TYR A 178 0.36 3.82 8.79
N ALA A 179 -0.58 3.80 7.83
CA ALA A 179 -1.28 5.01 7.40
C ALA A 179 -2.04 5.70 8.55
N ALA A 180 -2.65 4.92 9.44
CA ALA A 180 -3.33 5.42 10.63
C ALA A 180 -2.36 6.06 11.63
N LEU A 181 -1.20 5.44 11.89
CA LEU A 181 -0.16 6.01 12.75
C LEU A 181 0.36 7.34 12.20
N PHE A 182 0.61 7.40 10.91
CA PHE A 182 1.06 8.62 10.26
C PHE A 182 -0.01 9.71 10.24
N PHE A 183 -1.27 9.35 9.98
CA PHE A 183 -2.41 10.26 10.10
C PHE A 183 -2.50 10.83 11.52
N GLY A 184 -2.44 9.97 12.54
CA GLY A 184 -2.45 10.37 13.94
C GLY A 184 -1.27 11.27 14.29
N TYR A 185 -0.07 10.95 13.82
CA TYR A 185 1.12 11.79 14.04
C TYR A 185 0.98 13.17 13.39
N LYS A 186 0.55 13.22 12.11
CA LYS A 186 0.30 14.48 11.40
C LYS A 186 -0.79 15.31 12.10
N TRP A 187 -1.86 14.65 12.55
CA TRP A 187 -2.93 15.27 13.31
C TRP A 187 -2.45 15.88 14.64
N LEU A 188 -1.55 15.20 15.35
CA LEU A 188 -0.92 15.72 16.57
C LEU A 188 -0.02 16.92 16.29
N LEU A 189 0.79 16.89 15.23
CA LEU A 189 1.67 18.00 14.85
C LEU A 189 0.88 19.27 14.53
N ASP A 190 -0.25 19.13 13.82
CA ASP A 190 -1.07 20.27 13.40
C ASP A 190 -2.28 20.49 14.32
N PHE A 191 -2.26 19.90 15.51
CA PHE A 191 -3.39 19.94 16.42
C PHE A 191 -3.80 21.38 16.76
N ARG A 192 -2.85 22.31 16.84
CA ARG A 192 -3.15 23.73 17.13
C ARG A 192 -3.64 24.52 15.93
N GLN A 193 -3.42 24.03 14.71
CA GLN A 193 -3.73 24.73 13.45
C GLN A 193 -5.07 24.29 12.85
N THR A 194 -5.66 23.21 13.37
CA THR A 194 -6.91 22.63 12.87
C THR A 194 -8.11 23.00 13.75
N THR A 195 -9.27 23.22 13.14
CA THR A 195 -10.51 23.49 13.87
C THR A 195 -11.02 22.23 14.59
N VAL A 196 -11.79 22.40 15.67
CA VAL A 196 -12.44 21.26 16.37
C VAL A 196 -13.32 20.44 15.42
N PHE A 197 -14.05 21.09 14.51
CA PHE A 197 -14.88 20.38 13.52
C PHE A 197 -14.03 19.52 12.59
N THR A 198 -12.91 20.03 12.10
CA THR A 198 -11.98 19.27 11.27
C THR A 198 -11.43 18.05 12.02
N LYS A 199 -11.08 18.22 13.30
CA LYS A 199 -10.56 17.13 14.14
C LYS A 199 -11.58 16.02 14.34
N ILE A 200 -12.77 16.37 14.85
CA ILE A 200 -13.83 15.40 15.12
C ILE A 200 -14.31 14.77 13.81
N GLY A 201 -14.52 15.58 12.77
CA GLY A 201 -14.96 15.12 11.46
C GLY A 201 -13.97 14.15 10.82
N SER A 202 -12.67 14.46 10.84
CA SER A 202 -11.64 13.57 10.27
C SER A 202 -11.53 12.24 11.04
N ALA A 203 -11.56 12.27 12.37
CA ALA A 203 -11.58 11.05 13.19
C ALA A 203 -12.83 10.21 12.94
N ALA A 204 -14.01 10.85 12.88
CA ALA A 204 -15.27 10.17 12.62
C ALA A 204 -15.31 9.54 11.22
N ILE A 205 -14.85 10.24 10.19
CA ILE A 205 -14.76 9.71 8.83
C ILE A 205 -13.80 8.52 8.76
N PHE A 206 -12.61 8.65 9.35
CA PHE A 206 -11.64 7.56 9.40
C PHE A 206 -12.24 6.31 10.08
N LEU A 207 -12.86 6.48 11.24
CA LEU A 207 -13.47 5.39 12.00
C LEU A 207 -14.64 4.77 11.22
N LEU A 208 -15.51 5.59 10.63
CA LEU A 208 -16.66 5.13 9.86
C LEU A 208 -16.24 4.31 8.64
N ILE A 209 -15.24 4.76 7.88
CA ILE A 209 -14.80 4.07 6.66
C ILE A 209 -14.00 2.81 6.99
N SER A 210 -13.21 2.82 8.06
CA SER A 210 -12.47 1.62 8.50
C SER A 210 -13.34 0.61 9.24
N ALA A 211 -14.55 1.01 9.67
CA ALA A 211 -15.47 0.22 10.49
C ALA A 211 -15.68 -1.22 10.02
N PRO A 212 -15.90 -1.50 8.72
CA PRO A 212 -16.09 -2.87 8.26
C PRO A 212 -14.95 -3.81 8.68
N SER A 213 -13.69 -3.37 8.67
CA SER A 213 -12.54 -4.23 8.97
C SER A 213 -12.34 -4.56 10.44
N TRP A 214 -12.76 -3.69 11.37
CA TRP A 214 -12.53 -3.90 12.81
C TRP A 214 -13.81 -4.18 13.60
N MET A 215 -14.99 -3.79 13.11
CA MET A 215 -16.26 -4.04 13.80
C MET A 215 -16.54 -5.52 14.08
N PRO A 216 -16.28 -6.47 13.15
CA PRO A 216 -16.46 -7.89 13.43
C PRO A 216 -15.51 -8.41 14.52
N MET A 217 -14.35 -7.77 14.69
CA MET A 217 -13.36 -8.11 15.71
C MET A 217 -13.71 -7.51 17.08
N LEU A 218 -14.46 -6.40 17.11
CA LEU A 218 -14.73 -5.66 18.34
C LEU A 218 -15.40 -6.51 19.44
N PRO A 219 -16.45 -7.33 19.17
CA PRO A 219 -17.02 -8.20 20.20
C PRO A 219 -16.01 -9.19 20.76
N LYS A 220 -15.14 -9.76 19.91
CA LYS A 220 -14.08 -10.69 20.33
C LYS A 220 -13.07 -9.99 21.25
N ILE A 221 -12.69 -8.76 20.89
CA ILE A 221 -11.77 -7.91 21.69
C ILE A 221 -12.41 -7.54 23.04
N LEU A 222 -13.65 -7.07 23.05
CA LEU A 222 -14.35 -6.65 24.27
C LEU A 222 -14.64 -7.82 25.21
N ALA A 223 -14.85 -9.03 24.68
CA ALA A 223 -15.00 -10.25 25.47
C ALA A 223 -13.67 -10.74 26.08
N GLY A 224 -12.53 -10.11 25.73
CA GLY A 224 -11.21 -10.60 26.13
C GLY A 224 -10.94 -12.00 25.61
N ALA A 225 -11.55 -12.39 24.49
CA ALA A 225 -11.42 -13.73 23.95
C ALA A 225 -9.94 -13.97 23.62
N PRO A 226 -9.30 -14.99 24.20
CA PRO A 226 -7.94 -15.33 23.81
C PRO A 226 -7.93 -15.69 22.32
N PRO A 227 -6.81 -15.43 21.61
CA PRO A 227 -6.65 -15.92 20.25
C PRO A 227 -6.98 -17.42 20.21
N GLN A 228 -7.88 -17.82 19.30
CA GLN A 228 -8.30 -19.22 19.13
C GLN A 228 -7.26 -20.04 18.36
N PHE A 229 -5.98 -19.76 18.57
CA PHE A 229 -4.87 -20.45 17.93
C PHE A 229 -3.72 -20.63 18.92
N ASP A 230 -2.93 -21.68 18.72
CA ASP A 230 -1.70 -21.89 19.47
C ASP A 230 -0.73 -20.75 19.14
N VAL A 231 -0.54 -19.83 20.10
CA VAL A 231 0.32 -18.66 19.96
C VAL A 231 1.76 -19.06 19.66
N SER A 232 2.24 -20.17 20.20
CA SER A 232 3.60 -20.65 19.98
C SER A 232 3.76 -21.12 18.53
N LEU A 233 2.80 -21.95 18.05
CA LEU A 233 2.76 -22.39 16.66
C LEU A 233 2.64 -21.20 15.70
N TRP A 234 1.77 -20.24 16.00
CA TRP A 234 1.62 -19.04 15.19
C TRP A 234 2.92 -18.22 15.14
N LEU A 235 3.57 -17.99 16.29
CA LEU A 235 4.85 -17.28 16.33
C LEU A 235 5.92 -18.00 15.50
N ASP A 236 5.96 -19.33 15.55
CA ASP A 236 6.92 -20.11 14.77
C ASP A 236 6.60 -20.07 13.26
N LEU A 237 5.32 -20.10 12.88
CA LEU A 237 4.90 -19.90 11.49
C LEU A 237 5.24 -18.49 11.00
N VAL A 238 4.99 -17.45 11.80
CA VAL A 238 5.34 -16.07 11.45
C VAL A 238 6.86 -15.89 11.37
N ARG A 239 7.64 -16.55 12.23
CA ARG A 239 9.11 -16.59 12.09
C ARG A 239 9.53 -17.24 10.78
N GLN A 240 8.95 -18.37 10.42
CA GLN A 240 9.32 -19.07 9.19
C GLN A 240 8.94 -18.30 7.93
N ARG A 241 7.72 -17.76 7.89
CA ARG A 241 7.13 -17.12 6.71
C ARG A 241 7.47 -15.64 6.59
N MET A 242 7.64 -14.95 7.71
CA MET A 242 7.77 -13.50 7.79
C MET A 242 8.93 -13.05 8.69
N ARG A 243 9.98 -13.89 8.83
CA ARG A 243 11.21 -13.57 9.60
C ARG A 243 11.67 -12.14 9.39
N PHE A 244 11.76 -11.73 8.13
CA PHE A 244 12.32 -10.45 7.75
C PHE A 244 11.36 -9.27 7.90
N SER A 245 10.07 -9.50 8.16
CA SER A 245 9.09 -8.42 8.34
C SER A 245 8.88 -8.07 9.80
N PHE A 246 8.96 -9.04 10.71
CA PHE A 246 8.62 -8.85 12.14
C PHE A 246 9.80 -8.98 13.10
N PHE A 247 10.84 -9.73 12.75
CA PHE A 247 11.91 -10.04 13.69
C PHE A 247 13.18 -9.31 13.30
N ALA A 248 13.35 -8.09 13.83
CA ALA A 248 14.54 -7.28 13.60
C ALA A 248 15.85 -8.02 13.98
N SER A 249 15.79 -8.90 14.98
CA SER A 249 16.91 -9.78 15.36
C SER A 249 17.32 -10.79 14.28
N GLN A 250 16.46 -11.03 13.29
CA GLN A 250 16.70 -11.92 12.15
C GLN A 250 16.95 -11.15 10.85
N TRP A 251 17.04 -9.82 10.90
CA TRP A 251 17.40 -9.03 9.74
C TRP A 251 18.86 -9.24 9.39
N VAL A 252 19.10 -9.47 8.10
CA VAL A 252 20.44 -9.47 7.52
C VAL A 252 21.08 -8.07 7.65
N PRO A 253 22.42 -7.96 7.80
CA PRO A 253 23.09 -6.69 8.08
C PRO A 253 22.81 -5.58 7.07
N ASP A 254 22.60 -5.94 5.80
CA ASP A 254 22.23 -5.01 4.73
C ASP A 254 20.96 -4.22 5.08
N ARG A 255 19.93 -4.82 5.69
CA ARG A 255 18.70 -4.09 6.05
C ARG A 255 18.95 -3.00 7.07
N TRP A 256 19.81 -3.25 8.05
CA TRP A 256 20.23 -2.23 9.01
C TRP A 256 20.99 -1.10 8.33
N VAL A 257 21.86 -1.41 7.37
CA VAL A 257 22.55 -0.41 6.55
C VAL A 257 21.53 0.42 5.76
N HIS A 258 20.56 -0.20 5.09
CA HIS A 258 19.53 0.53 4.35
C HIS A 258 18.69 1.44 5.24
N LEU A 259 18.32 1.00 6.45
CA LEU A 259 17.62 1.85 7.41
C LEU A 259 18.48 3.01 7.88
N GLY A 260 19.77 2.75 8.16
CA GLY A 260 20.74 3.80 8.47
C GLY A 260 20.88 4.82 7.35
N LEU A 261 20.98 4.36 6.09
CA LEU A 261 21.04 5.21 4.90
C LEU A 261 19.75 6.00 4.68
N ALA A 262 18.58 5.39 4.87
CA ALA A 262 17.30 6.06 4.78
C ALA A 262 17.16 7.15 5.86
N GLY A 263 17.51 6.82 7.11
CA GLY A 263 17.54 7.78 8.21
C GLY A 263 18.51 8.93 7.97
N PHE A 264 19.72 8.62 7.51
CA PHE A 264 20.73 9.61 7.13
C PHE A 264 20.24 10.49 5.98
N GLY A 265 19.67 9.91 4.93
CA GLY A 265 19.11 10.63 3.79
C GLY A 265 17.98 11.58 4.19
N LEU A 266 17.05 11.13 5.04
CA LEU A 266 15.97 11.97 5.60
C LEU A 266 16.52 13.10 6.47
N TRP A 267 17.48 12.80 7.34
CA TRP A 267 18.16 13.81 8.17
C TRP A 267 18.86 14.86 7.29
N PHE A 268 19.58 14.42 6.26
CA PHE A 268 20.32 15.29 5.35
C PHE A 268 19.38 16.14 4.50
N PHE A 269 18.27 15.56 4.01
CA PHE A 269 17.21 16.27 3.30
C PHE A 269 16.59 17.39 4.16
N ARG A 270 16.32 17.11 5.45
CA ARG A 270 15.78 18.10 6.38
C ARG A 270 16.75 19.27 6.60
N HIS A 271 18.02 18.98 6.87
CA HIS A 271 18.97 19.98 7.36
C HIS A 271 19.81 20.68 6.28
N HIS A 272 19.90 20.12 5.06
CA HIS A 272 20.74 20.69 3.99
C HIS A 272 19.91 21.11 2.78
N PRO A 273 19.59 22.42 2.63
CA PRO A 273 18.84 22.94 1.49
C PRO A 273 19.49 22.63 0.13
N ALA A 274 20.83 22.58 0.08
CA ALA A 274 21.58 22.18 -1.12
C ALA A 274 21.31 20.73 -1.51
N PHE A 275 21.16 19.83 -0.54
CA PHE A 275 20.80 18.44 -0.82
C PHE A 275 19.39 18.29 -1.34
N ARG A 276 18.43 19.11 -0.89
CA ARG A 276 17.08 19.13 -1.48
C ARG A 276 17.09 19.54 -2.96
N ARG A 277 18.08 20.35 -3.36
CA ARG A 277 18.30 20.76 -4.77
C ARG A 277 19.07 19.71 -5.57
N LEU A 278 19.96 18.96 -4.92
CA LEU A 278 20.79 17.91 -5.54
C LEU A 278 20.07 16.56 -5.65
N LEU A 279 19.21 16.21 -4.71
CA LEU A 279 18.51 14.93 -4.68
C LEU A 279 17.74 14.65 -6.00
N PRO A 280 17.02 15.62 -6.60
CA PRO A 280 16.43 15.46 -7.92
C PRO A 280 17.44 15.19 -9.04
N ILE A 281 18.64 15.74 -8.94
CA ILE A 281 19.71 15.62 -9.94
C ILE A 281 20.40 14.25 -9.79
N VAL A 282 20.73 13.86 -8.56
CA VAL A 282 21.35 12.56 -8.25
C VAL A 282 20.40 11.42 -8.60
N LEU A 283 19.11 11.60 -8.32
CA LEU A 283 18.09 10.66 -8.76
C LEU A 283 17.97 10.71 -10.31
N GLY A 284 17.90 11.90 -10.93
CA GLY A 284 17.70 12.05 -12.39
C GLY A 284 18.83 11.60 -13.32
N VAL A 285 19.98 11.17 -12.78
CA VAL A 285 21.18 10.78 -13.54
C VAL A 285 21.44 9.27 -13.48
N VAL A 286 20.61 8.50 -12.77
CA VAL A 286 20.61 7.02 -12.75
C VAL A 286 19.41 6.51 -13.53
#